data_AF-A0A7V9WS97-F1
#
_entry.id   AF-A0A7V9WS97-F1
#
_cell.length_a   1.000
_cell.length_b   1.000
_cell.length_c   1.000
_cell.angle_alpha   90.00
_cell.angle_beta   90.00
_cell.angle_gamma   90.00
#
_symmetry.space_group_name_H-M   'P 1'
#
loop_
_entity.id
_entity.type
_entity.pdbx_description
1 polymer ?
#
loop_
_entity_poly.entity_id
_entity_poly.type
_entity_poly.pdbx_seq_one_letter_code
_entity_poly.pdbx_strand_id
1 'polypeptide(L)'
;MDRWGMYLKLESNKIKQLTGILKSANIFYTVFSNSIRVVGCLILVFYINPLLSTICVFFLCLYIIWIIFIGEKIKSLTNRIQLSKEKIIQTSDNILYNILPIRIYSLFSNSYSKYYKSIEDNANFVKKLEIILTIFPLFRLLLFQLQHLFHYLWG
;
A
#
# COMPACT_ATOMS: atom_id res chain seq x y z
N MET A 1 11.77 -37.90 -0.68
CA MET A 1 10.74 -36.85 -0.79
C MET A 1 9.42 -37.59 -0.86
N ASP A 2 8.75 -37.68 0.29
CA ASP A 2 7.77 -38.74 0.54
C ASP A 2 6.44 -38.42 -0.13
N ARG A 3 5.75 -39.47 -0.59
CA ARG A 3 4.47 -39.39 -1.33
C ARG A 3 3.44 -38.51 -0.61
N TRP A 4 3.46 -38.53 0.73
CA TRP A 4 2.64 -37.70 1.62
C TRP A 4 3.02 -36.20 1.59
N GLY A 5 4.32 -35.87 1.51
CA GLY A 5 4.78 -34.50 1.37
C GLY A 5 4.40 -33.87 0.03
N MET A 6 4.29 -34.68 -1.03
CA MET A 6 3.81 -34.23 -2.34
C MET A 6 2.29 -33.96 -2.34
N TYR A 7 1.49 -34.80 -1.68
CA TYR A 7 0.05 -34.61 -1.52
C TYR A 7 -0.28 -33.36 -0.69
N LEU A 8 0.37 -33.18 0.47
CA LEU A 8 0.18 -31.99 1.32
C LEU A 8 0.52 -30.68 0.59
N LYS A 9 1.55 -30.70 -0.27
CA LYS A 9 1.94 -29.54 -1.09
C LYS A 9 0.92 -29.23 -2.18
N LEU A 10 0.32 -30.24 -2.80
CA LEU A 10 -0.77 -30.11 -3.79
C LEU A 10 -2.04 -29.53 -3.16
N GLU A 11 -2.42 -30.03 -1.99
CA GLU A 11 -3.61 -29.58 -1.27
C GLU A 11 -3.45 -28.14 -0.74
N SER A 12 -2.28 -27.81 -0.18
CA SER A 12 -1.94 -26.45 0.23
C SER A 12 -1.99 -25.45 -0.95
N ASN A 13 -1.51 -25.85 -2.13
CA ASN A 13 -1.57 -25.00 -3.33
C ASN A 13 -3.02 -24.78 -3.81
N LYS A 14 -3.87 -25.82 -3.80
CA LYS A 14 -5.29 -25.68 -4.15
C LYS A 14 -6.01 -24.73 -3.19
N ILE A 15 -5.77 -24.84 -1.89
CA ILE A 15 -6.38 -23.95 -0.87
C ILE A 15 -5.91 -22.49 -1.06
N LYS A 16 -4.63 -22.26 -1.32
CA LYS A 16 -4.10 -20.91 -1.64
C LYS A 16 -4.72 -20.32 -2.90
N GLN A 17 -4.94 -21.15 -3.93
CA GLN A 17 -5.58 -20.70 -5.16
C GLN A 17 -7.05 -20.35 -4.93
N LEU A 18 -7.80 -21.20 -4.21
CA LEU A 18 -9.21 -20.98 -3.90
C LEU A 18 -9.42 -19.72 -3.05
N THR A 19 -8.61 -19.54 -2.01
CA THR A 19 -8.64 -18.34 -1.16
C THR A 19 -8.25 -17.07 -1.91
N GLY A 20 -7.30 -17.16 -2.85
CA GLY A 20 -6.95 -16.07 -3.75
C GLY A 20 -8.12 -15.61 -4.64
N ILE A 21 -8.84 -16.56 -5.24
CA ILE A 21 -10.03 -16.30 -6.07
C ILE A 21 -11.18 -15.71 -5.23
N LEU A 22 -11.40 -16.25 -4.03
CA LEU A 22 -12.45 -15.75 -3.14
C LEU A 22 -12.16 -14.31 -2.69
N LYS A 23 -10.89 -14.00 -2.39
CA LYS A 23 -10.45 -12.67 -2.00
C LYS A 23 -10.61 -11.65 -3.13
N SER A 24 -10.26 -12.00 -4.36
CA SER A 24 -10.43 -11.10 -5.52
C SER A 24 -11.91 -10.87 -5.84
N ALA A 25 -12.75 -11.91 -5.78
CA ALA A 25 -14.20 -11.78 -5.97
C ALA A 25 -14.83 -10.87 -4.91
N ASN A 26 -14.41 -10.98 -3.64
CA ASN A 26 -14.94 -10.16 -2.56
C ASN A 26 -14.55 -8.68 -2.70
N ILE A 27 -13.32 -8.40 -3.14
CA ILE A 27 -12.87 -7.04 -3.47
C ILE A 27 -13.73 -6.48 -4.60
N PHE A 28 -13.94 -7.26 -5.68
CA PHE A 28 -14.75 -6.83 -6.81
C PHE A 28 -16.19 -6.48 -6.40
N TYR A 29 -16.86 -7.37 -5.66
CA TYR A 29 -18.22 -7.13 -5.19
C TYR A 29 -18.31 -5.88 -4.31
N THR A 30 -17.35 -5.70 -3.41
CA THR A 30 -17.28 -4.52 -2.53
C THR A 30 -17.13 -3.23 -3.33
N VAL A 31 -16.23 -3.20 -4.33
CA VAL A 31 -16.03 -2.03 -5.18
C VAL A 31 -17.29 -1.75 -6.01
N PHE A 32 -17.86 -2.77 -6.65
CA PHE A 32 -19.04 -2.62 -7.49
C PHE A 32 -20.27 -2.12 -6.70
N SER A 33 -20.55 -2.73 -5.55
CA SER A 33 -21.66 -2.32 -4.68
C SER A 33 -21.51 -0.87 -4.19
N ASN A 34 -20.31 -0.49 -3.76
CA ASN A 34 -20.05 0.88 -3.30
C ASN A 34 -20.13 1.89 -4.43
N SER A 35 -19.66 1.56 -5.64
CA SER A 35 -19.77 2.44 -6.81
C SER A 35 -21.24 2.73 -7.16
N ILE A 36 -22.11 1.71 -7.15
CA ILE A 36 -23.54 1.91 -7.39
C ILE A 36 -24.16 2.84 -6.33
N ARG A 37 -23.82 2.65 -5.05
CA ARG A 37 -24.31 3.52 -3.97
C ARG A 37 -23.89 4.97 -4.15
N VAL A 38 -22.63 5.22 -4.53
CA VAL A 38 -22.13 6.57 -4.79
C VAL A 38 -22.88 7.23 -5.93
N VAL A 39 -23.07 6.53 -7.06
CA VAL A 39 -23.83 7.05 -8.20
C VAL A 39 -25.29 7.33 -7.82
N GLY A 40 -25.93 6.41 -7.10
CA GLY A 40 -27.31 6.60 -6.61
C GLY A 40 -27.46 7.81 -5.70
N CYS A 41 -26.51 8.03 -4.78
CA CYS A 41 -26.51 9.21 -3.92
C CYS A 41 -26.31 10.52 -4.71
N LEU A 42 -25.42 10.52 -5.71
CA LEU A 42 -25.19 11.69 -6.56
C LEU A 42 -26.44 12.11 -7.32
N ILE A 43 -27.18 11.15 -7.89
CA ILE A 43 -28.43 11.42 -8.61
C ILE A 43 -29.49 12.04 -7.68
N LEU A 44 -29.65 11.49 -6.47
CA LEU A 44 -30.59 12.01 -5.48
C LEU A 44 -30.24 13.44 -5.03
N VAL A 45 -28.96 13.70 -4.73
CA VAL A 45 -28.51 15.04 -4.31
C VAL A 45 -28.69 16.07 -5.42
N PHE A 46 -28.45 15.69 -6.67
CA PHE A 46 -28.68 16.55 -7.83
C PHE A 46 -30.15 16.92 -8.00
N TYR A 47 -31.07 15.98 -7.70
CA TYR A 47 -32.51 16.23 -7.76
C TYR A 47 -33.00 17.18 -6.66
N ILE A 48 -32.43 17.10 -5.45
CA ILE A 48 -32.83 17.93 -4.31
C ILE A 48 -32.27 19.36 -4.41
N ASN A 49 -30.97 19.49 -4.63
CA ASN A 49 -30.31 20.79 -4.71
C ASN A 49 -29.15 20.75 -5.72
N PRO A 50 -29.35 21.26 -6.95
CA PRO A 50 -28.33 21.18 -8.00
C PRO A 50 -27.09 22.02 -7.66
N LEU A 51 -27.24 23.12 -6.92
CA LEU A 51 -26.14 24.01 -6.53
C LEU A 51 -25.24 23.33 -5.48
N LEU A 52 -25.85 22.58 -4.56
CA LEU A 52 -25.09 21.77 -3.60
C LEU A 52 -24.41 20.57 -4.26
N SER A 53 -25.08 19.96 -5.24
CA SER A 53 -24.54 18.82 -5.96
C SER A 53 -23.29 19.17 -6.78
N THR A 54 -23.23 20.35 -7.40
CA THR A 54 -22.04 20.77 -8.16
C THR A 54 -20.83 20.97 -7.26
N ILE A 55 -21.00 21.55 -6.07
CA ILE A 55 -19.96 21.68 -5.06
C ILE A 55 -19.46 20.30 -4.62
N CYS A 56 -20.36 19.36 -4.34
CA CYS A 56 -20.00 17.98 -3.97
C CYS A 56 -19.18 17.27 -5.07
N VAL A 57 -19.58 17.41 -6.34
CA VAL A 57 -18.86 16.79 -7.47
C VAL A 57 -17.46 17.41 -7.62
N PHE A 58 -17.31 18.71 -7.43
CA PHE A 58 -16.00 19.38 -7.47
C PHE A 58 -15.03 18.83 -6.41
N PHE A 59 -15.47 18.72 -5.15
CA PHE A 59 -14.65 18.13 -4.07
C PHE A 59 -14.34 16.64 -4.32
N LEU A 60 -15.27 15.90 -4.94
CA LEU A 60 -15.06 14.49 -5.32
C LEU A 60 -13.94 14.36 -6.36
N CYS A 61 -13.91 15.23 -7.38
CA CYS A 61 -12.83 15.26 -8.36
C CYS A 61 -11.47 15.57 -7.72
N LEU A 62 -11.40 16.57 -6.83
CA LEU A 62 -10.18 16.90 -6.09
C LEU A 62 -9.68 15.71 -5.25
N TYR A 63 -10.60 15.01 -4.59
CA TYR A 63 -10.28 13.84 -3.79
C TYR A 63 -9.73 12.69 -4.64
N ILE A 64 -10.30 12.44 -5.82
CA ILE A 64 -9.80 11.42 -6.76
C ILE A 64 -8.38 11.73 -7.22
N ILE A 65 -8.11 12.98 -7.64
CA ILE A 65 -6.77 13.41 -8.07
C ILE A 65 -5.75 13.18 -6.95
N TRP A 66 -6.10 13.53 -5.72
CA TRP A 66 -5.24 13.32 -4.56
C TRP A 66 -4.96 11.84 -4.29
N ILE A 67 -5.99 10.98 -4.36
CA ILE A 67 -5.82 9.52 -4.19
C ILE A 67 -4.88 8.95 -5.25
N ILE A 68 -4.99 9.38 -6.50
CA ILE A 68 -4.11 8.89 -7.57
C ILE A 68 -2.66 9.27 -7.26
N PHE A 69 -2.42 10.55 -6.94
CA PHE A 69 -1.08 11.06 -6.62
C PHE A 69 -0.43 10.34 -5.42
N ILE A 70 -1.18 10.14 -4.34
CA ILE A 70 -0.66 9.46 -3.15
C ILE A 70 -0.48 7.95 -3.40
N GLY A 71 -1.39 7.34 -4.17
CA GLY A 71 -1.33 5.94 -4.55
C GLY A 71 -0.07 5.61 -5.34
N GLU A 72 0.31 6.46 -6.29
CA GLU A 72 1.57 6.30 -7.04
C GLU A 72 2.80 6.40 -6.13
N LYS A 73 2.81 7.35 -5.18
CA LYS A 73 3.89 7.47 -4.19
C LYS A 73 4.00 6.24 -3.30
N ILE A 74 2.88 5.74 -2.78
CA ILE A 74 2.85 4.52 -1.95
C ILE A 74 3.36 3.32 -2.75
N LYS A 75 2.92 3.16 -4.00
CA LYS A 75 3.36 2.06 -4.87
C LYS A 75 4.87 2.11 -5.12
N SER A 76 5.39 3.29 -5.48
CA SER A 76 6.84 3.50 -5.70
C SER A 76 7.66 3.16 -4.46
N LEU A 77 7.22 3.63 -3.29
CA LEU A 77 7.93 3.43 -2.03
C LEU A 77 7.87 1.97 -1.57
N THR A 78 6.72 1.31 -1.74
CA THR A 78 6.55 -0.12 -1.45
C THR A 78 7.48 -0.97 -2.30
N ASN A 79 7.61 -0.66 -3.59
CA ASN A 79 8.55 -1.35 -4.48
C ASN A 79 10.01 -1.15 -4.03
N ARG A 80 10.39 0.06 -3.61
CA ARG A 80 11.74 0.34 -3.08
C ARG A 80 12.01 -0.42 -1.78
N ILE A 81 11.03 -0.52 -0.88
CA ILE A 81 11.13 -1.32 0.35
C ILE A 81 11.32 -2.80 0.01
N GLN A 82 10.56 -3.33 -0.95
CA GLN A 82 10.69 -4.74 -1.36
C GLN A 82 12.08 -5.03 -1.94
N LEU A 83 12.58 -4.20 -2.87
CA LEU A 83 13.93 -4.34 -3.42
C LEU A 83 15.02 -4.19 -2.35
N SER A 84 14.83 -3.29 -1.39
CA SER A 84 15.75 -3.11 -0.27
C SER A 84 15.76 -4.35 0.65
N LYS A 85 14.61 -4.94 0.94
CA LYS A 85 14.51 -6.20 1.69
C LYS A 85 15.22 -7.35 0.98
N GLU A 86 15.04 -7.48 -0.33
CA GLU A 86 15.75 -8.50 -1.14
C GLU A 86 17.27 -8.32 -1.05
N LYS A 87 17.77 -7.08 -1.13
CA LYS A 87 19.20 -6.77 -0.94
C LYS A 87 19.71 -7.12 0.46
N ILE A 88 18.91 -6.88 1.51
CA ILE A 88 19.27 -7.25 2.89
C ILE A 88 19.40 -8.77 3.01
N ILE A 89 18.45 -9.52 2.44
CA ILE A 89 18.49 -10.98 2.45
C ILE A 89 19.73 -11.49 1.71
N GLN A 90 19.98 -11.01 0.49
CA GLN A 90 21.15 -11.40 -0.30
C GLN A 90 22.49 -11.09 0.40
N THR A 91 22.59 -9.91 1.04
CA THR A 91 23.81 -9.54 1.78
C THR A 91 23.98 -10.37 3.05
N SER A 92 22.89 -10.67 3.75
CA SER A 92 22.89 -11.57 4.91
C SER A 92 23.34 -12.99 4.52
N ASP A 93 22.78 -13.53 3.43
CA ASP A 93 23.15 -14.86 2.91
C ASP A 93 24.63 -14.88 2.52
N ASN A 94 25.12 -13.87 1.81
CA ASN A 94 26.53 -13.77 1.45
C ASN A 94 27.46 -13.73 2.66
N ILE A 95 27.08 -13.04 3.74
CA ILE A 95 27.87 -13.01 4.98
C ILE A 95 27.85 -14.39 5.65
N LEU A 96 26.69 -15.06 5.67
CA LEU A 96 26.52 -16.37 6.29
C LEU A 96 27.35 -17.45 5.56
N TYR A 97 27.24 -17.53 4.23
CA TYR A 97 27.98 -18.52 3.43
C TYR A 97 29.49 -18.27 3.44
N ASN A 98 29.93 -17.01 3.58
CA ASN A 98 31.35 -16.64 3.58
C ASN A 98 31.88 -16.29 4.97
N ILE A 99 31.26 -16.79 6.04
CA ILE A 99 31.67 -16.43 7.41
C ILE A 99 33.11 -16.85 7.72
N LEU A 100 33.56 -18.02 7.20
CA LEU A 100 34.94 -18.51 7.40
C LEU A 100 35.96 -17.60 6.70
N PRO A 101 35.84 -17.33 5.39
CA PRO A 101 36.72 -16.37 4.71
C PRO A 101 36.70 -14.98 5.33
N ILE A 102 35.53 -14.45 5.68
CA ILE A 102 35.39 -13.11 6.29
C ILE A 102 36.17 -13.04 7.60
N ARG A 103 36.15 -14.11 8.41
CA ARG A 103 36.89 -14.18 9.66
C ARG A 103 38.39 -14.32 9.42
N ILE A 104 38.81 -15.20 8.51
CA ILE A 104 40.22 -15.45 8.19
C ILE A 104 40.90 -14.17 7.66
N TYR A 105 40.22 -13.42 6.79
CA TYR A 105 40.74 -12.19 6.21
C TYR A 105 40.35 -10.92 6.98
N SER A 106 39.73 -11.03 8.16
CA SER A 106 39.29 -9.88 8.97
C SER A 106 38.38 -8.87 8.24
N LEU A 107 37.57 -9.33 7.29
CA LEU A 107 36.74 -8.48 6.40
C LEU A 107 35.35 -8.14 6.99
N PHE A 108 35.15 -8.36 8.29
CA PHE A 108 33.85 -8.19 8.93
C PHE A 108 33.38 -6.72 8.88
N SER A 109 34.27 -5.77 9.18
CA SER A 109 33.95 -4.33 9.15
C SER A 109 33.43 -3.86 7.79
N ASN A 110 34.05 -4.32 6.69
CA ASN A 110 33.63 -3.99 5.33
C ASN A 110 32.29 -4.62 4.96
N SER A 111 32.08 -5.88 5.32
CA SER A 111 30.84 -6.61 4.98
C SER A 111 29.66 -6.11 5.81
N TYR A 112 29.89 -5.86 7.10
CA TYR A 112 28.90 -5.34 8.03
C TYR A 112 28.47 -3.91 7.69
N SER A 113 29.40 -3.04 7.29
CA SER A 113 29.06 -1.65 6.88
C SER A 113 28.09 -1.61 5.69
N LYS A 114 28.29 -2.46 4.67
CA LYS A 114 27.39 -2.57 3.52
C LYS A 114 26.01 -3.09 3.90
N TYR A 115 25.96 -4.08 4.81
CA TYR A 115 24.72 -4.61 5.36
C TYR A 115 23.96 -3.56 6.18
N TYR A 116 24.64 -2.87 7.09
CA TYR A 116 24.08 -1.81 7.92
C TYR A 116 23.47 -0.69 7.07
N LYS A 117 24.19 -0.22 6.05
CA LYS A 117 23.67 0.80 5.12
C LYS A 117 22.38 0.34 4.42
N SER A 118 22.30 -0.93 4.04
CA SER A 118 21.10 -1.48 3.39
C SER A 118 19.89 -1.52 4.35
N ILE A 119 20.12 -1.78 5.64
CA ILE A 119 19.08 -1.69 6.68
C ILE A 119 18.67 -0.23 6.90
N GLU A 120 19.63 0.68 7.00
CA GLU A 120 19.37 2.10 7.22
C GLU A 120 18.52 2.69 6.08
N ASP A 121 18.87 2.39 4.83
CA ASP A 121 18.10 2.78 3.65
C ASP A 121 16.66 2.24 3.71
N ASN A 122 16.49 0.96 4.09
CA ASN A 122 15.16 0.37 4.27
C ASN A 122 14.35 1.09 5.34
N ALA A 123 14.95 1.31 6.51
CA ALA A 123 14.30 2.01 7.61
C ALA A 123 13.84 3.41 7.21
N ASN A 124 14.65 4.12 6.42
CA ASN A 124 14.30 5.44 5.88
C ASN A 124 13.13 5.38 4.90
N PHE A 125 13.05 4.35 4.05
CA PHE A 125 11.88 4.15 3.18
C PHE A 125 10.62 3.80 3.96
N VAL A 126 10.72 2.95 4.98
CA VAL A 126 9.60 2.58 5.86
C VAL A 126 9.07 3.80 6.62
N LYS A 127 9.94 4.62 7.21
CA LYS A 127 9.55 5.87 7.88
C LYS A 127 8.81 6.82 6.94
N LYS A 128 9.29 6.98 5.70
CA LYS A 128 8.59 7.79 4.69
C LYS A 128 7.21 7.24 4.35
N LEU A 129 7.04 5.92 4.30
CA LEU A 129 5.76 5.27 4.05
C LEU A 129 4.79 5.53 5.19
N GLU A 130 5.25 5.39 6.43
CA GLU A 130 4.47 5.63 7.64
C GLU A 130 3.96 7.07 7.72
N ILE A 131 4.82 8.05 7.41
CA ILE A 131 4.44 9.47 7.34
C ILE A 131 3.33 9.67 6.28
N ILE A 132 3.48 9.09 5.09
CA ILE A 132 2.49 9.18 4.02
C ILE A 132 1.15 8.57 4.45
N LEU A 133 1.17 7.40 5.10
CA LEU A 133 -0.03 6.71 5.58
C LEU A 133 -0.72 7.48 6.71
N THR A 134 0.03 8.24 7.51
CA THR A 134 -0.51 9.09 8.57
C THR A 134 -1.13 10.38 8.01
N ILE A 135 -0.53 10.98 6.98
CA ILE A 135 -1.03 12.20 6.33
C ILE A 135 -2.31 11.93 5.52
N PHE A 136 -2.44 10.75 4.92
CA PHE A 136 -3.59 10.38 4.10
C PHE A 136 -4.97 10.60 4.77
N PRO A 137 -5.25 10.08 5.98
CA PRO A 137 -6.53 10.32 6.66
C PRO A 137 -6.72 11.78 7.09
N LEU A 138 -5.64 12.48 7.46
CA LEU A 138 -5.71 13.89 7.85
C LEU A 138 -6.15 14.77 6.67
N PHE A 139 -5.64 14.51 5.47
CA PHE A 139 -6.06 15.24 4.27
C PHE A 139 -7.53 14.99 3.92
N ARG A 140 -8.01 13.74 4.08
CA ARG A 140 -9.43 13.41 3.90
C ARG A 140 -10.31 14.18 4.89
N LEU A 141 -9.91 14.28 6.16
CA LEU A 141 -10.64 15.05 7.17
C LEU A 141 -10.67 16.55 6.83
N LEU A 142 -9.54 17.09 6.39
CA LEU A 142 -9.41 18.49 5.99
C LEU A 142 -10.31 18.84 4.79
N LEU A 143 -10.34 17.99 3.75
CA LEU A 143 -11.25 18.16 2.62
C LEU A 143 -12.72 18.16 3.05
N PHE A 144 -13.09 17.29 3.98
CA PHE A 144 -14.46 17.23 4.50
C PHE A 144 -14.85 18.50 5.28
N GLN A 145 -13.95 19.00 6.13
CA GLN A 145 -14.16 20.26 6.87
C GLN A 145 -14.27 21.46 5.91
N LEU A 146 -13.44 21.51 4.86
CA LEU A 146 -13.52 22.53 3.82
C LEU A 146 -14.86 22.50 3.08
N GLN A 147 -15.33 21.32 2.69
CA GLN A 147 -16.64 21.17 2.05
C GLN A 147 -17.78 21.67 2.94
N HIS A 148 -17.73 21.35 4.24
CA HIS A 148 -18.73 21.81 5.21
C HIS A 148 -18.69 23.34 5.41
N LEU A 149 -17.49 23.93 5.47
CA LEU A 149 -17.31 25.38 5.57
C LEU A 149 -17.86 26.10 4.33
N PHE A 150 -17.58 25.58 3.13
CA PHE A 150 -18.13 26.12 1.88
C PHE A 150 -19.65 26.05 1.84
N HIS A 151 -20.25 24.97 2.34
CA HIS A 151 -21.71 24.88 2.49
C HIS A 151 -22.24 25.96 3.44
N TYR A 152 -21.59 26.20 4.58
CA TYR A 152 -22.06 27.19 5.56
C TYR A 152 -21.93 28.64 5.06
N LEU A 153 -20.95 28.93 4.20
CA LEU A 153 -20.73 30.27 3.65
C LEU A 153 -21.64 30.59 2.45
N TRP A 154 -22.19 29.57 1.78
CA TRP A 154 -22.94 29.71 0.52
C TRP A 154 -24.40 29.23 0.60
N GLY A 155 -24.84 28.76 1.77
CA GLY A 155 -26.24 28.42 2.08
C GLY A 155 -26.85 29.45 3.01
#